data_AF-A0A1B9I5S6-F1
#
_entry.id   AF-A0A1B9I5S6-F1
#
_cell.length_a   1.000
_cell.length_b   1.000
_cell.length_c   1.000
_cell.angle_alpha   90.00
_cell.angle_beta   90.00
_cell.angle_gamma   90.00
#
_symmetry.space_group_name_H-M   'P 1'
#
loop_
_entity.id
_entity.type
_entity.pdbx_description
1 polymer ?
#
loop_
_entity_poly.entity_id
_entity_poly.type
_entity_poly.pdbx_seq_one_letter_code
_entity_poly.pdbx_strand_id
1 'polypeptide(L)'
;MNRPALERLAHCIETNTCGKDEEKVVLLASFHFNNAIHGGTSGEDIWARSTLEAFHSLNYTLLYSFGPMDTLTLYQGLKDKVQTILWEGGELKRCLARNETNWETLENDFTPGTFQNTTSNRFGCIKRLGYEEGIPIEKSFTFHFWSGPENPLGRQFTLSPEDYAKWNNGVGNHYLGYSLETKCRAIPLPSKKEHRGMVLGKYAKYFDVTSLDWTWGTKDVLGKAISAMPDEINGEKFEMIATGGHDDQRTGEHELMYKGIRNLGGLPQHEWYQTLAASKFLLGVGKPRMSPSPYDALCFGVPFINPISWWERSDPDKRSRWITQHDALRPYGPPYVYHVQKENLEQLEEAMKAAIANPIDRFIPPPMTAKAVQQRHRTLVETDWTAVAKASVKDLWTDKGKEVSRDFFLRCGRL
;
A
#
# COMPACT_ATOMS: atom_id res chain seq x y z
N MET A 1 13.32 -9.70 14.62
CA MET A 1 14.63 -9.08 14.34
C MET A 1 15.36 -9.85 13.24
N ASN A 2 15.87 -9.16 12.22
CA ASN A 2 16.69 -9.76 11.14
C ASN A 2 18.15 -9.87 11.60
N ARG A 3 18.44 -10.92 12.37
CA ARG A 3 19.76 -11.17 12.96
C ARG A 3 20.90 -11.19 11.92
N PRO A 4 20.77 -11.84 10.75
CA PRO A 4 21.82 -11.80 9.72
C PRO A 4 22.21 -10.40 9.26
N ALA A 5 21.26 -9.47 9.12
CA ALA A 5 21.56 -8.10 8.73
C ALA A 5 22.32 -7.33 9.83
N LEU A 6 21.98 -7.56 11.10
CA LEU A 6 22.68 -6.96 12.23
C LEU A 6 24.11 -7.50 12.37
N GLU A 7 24.30 -8.82 12.24
CA GLU A 7 25.62 -9.45 12.27
C GLU A 7 26.50 -8.97 11.12
N ARG A 8 25.94 -8.84 9.91
CA ARG A 8 26.64 -8.27 8.76
C ARG A 8 27.06 -6.83 9.00
N LEU A 9 26.15 -5.99 9.52
CA LEU A 9 26.44 -4.59 9.84
C LEU A 9 27.55 -4.49 10.90
N ALA A 10 27.44 -5.25 12.00
CA ALA A 10 28.46 -5.28 13.04
C ALA A 10 29.83 -5.68 12.48
N HIS A 11 29.87 -6.77 11.69
CA HIS A 11 31.10 -7.24 11.08
C HIS A 11 31.72 -6.21 10.12
N CYS A 12 30.90 -5.55 9.29
CA CYS A 12 31.43 -4.58 8.33
C CYS A 12 31.96 -3.32 9.03
N ILE A 13 31.34 -2.89 10.14
CA ILE A 13 31.80 -1.76 10.95
C ILE A 13 33.13 -2.12 11.62
N GLU A 14 33.20 -3.28 12.27
CA GLU A 14 34.41 -3.75 12.97
C GLU A 14 35.59 -3.92 12.02
N THR A 15 35.34 -4.35 10.78
CA THR A 15 36.39 -4.57 9.78
C THR A 15 36.63 -3.37 8.85
N ASN A 16 35.85 -2.29 8.99
CA ASN A 16 35.85 -1.14 8.08
C ASN A 16 35.68 -1.56 6.60
N THR A 17 34.77 -2.49 6.34
CA THR A 17 34.50 -3.06 5.00
C THR A 17 33.06 -2.81 4.51
N CYS A 18 32.30 -1.95 5.20
CA CYS A 18 30.93 -1.65 4.82
C CYS A 18 30.84 -1.14 3.36
N GLY A 19 29.90 -1.71 2.61
CA GLY A 19 29.57 -1.20 1.29
C GLY A 19 29.01 0.21 1.34
N LYS A 20 28.98 0.89 0.19
CA LYS A 20 28.37 2.22 0.09
C LYS A 20 26.94 2.17 0.64
N ASP A 21 26.64 3.08 1.56
CA ASP A 21 25.33 3.25 2.20
C ASP A 21 24.89 2.09 3.13
N GLU A 22 25.72 1.06 3.35
CA GLU A 22 25.40 -0.10 4.23
C GLU A 22 25.21 0.30 5.70
N GLU A 23 25.92 1.32 6.15
CA GLU A 23 25.78 1.87 7.49
C GLU A 23 24.48 2.67 7.72
N LYS A 24 23.71 2.98 6.67
CA LYS A 24 22.41 3.64 6.83
C LYS A 24 21.38 2.62 7.26
N VAL A 25 20.94 2.71 8.51
CA VAL A 25 19.97 1.79 9.11
C VAL A 25 18.56 2.35 8.99
N VAL A 26 17.62 1.53 8.51
CA VAL A 26 16.19 1.79 8.56
C VAL A 26 15.54 0.77 9.49
N LEU A 27 14.83 1.26 10.51
CA LEU A 27 14.06 0.41 11.41
C LEU A 27 12.64 0.22 10.87
N LEU A 28 12.20 -1.02 10.79
CA LEU A 28 10.91 -1.43 10.24
C LEU A 28 10.02 -1.94 11.37
N ALA A 29 9.20 -1.06 11.91
CA ALA A 29 8.33 -1.27 13.07
C ALA A 29 6.85 -1.43 12.68
N SER A 30 6.54 -1.70 11.41
CA SER A 30 5.21 -2.13 10.97
C SER A 30 5.18 -3.64 10.72
N PHE A 31 4.12 -4.29 11.20
CA PHE A 31 3.91 -5.73 11.01
C PHE A 31 3.76 -6.11 9.53
N HIS A 32 3.40 -5.16 8.65
CA HIS A 32 3.31 -5.38 7.20
C HIS A 32 4.65 -5.76 6.57
N PHE A 33 5.78 -5.29 7.10
CA PHE A 33 7.10 -5.71 6.63
C PHE A 33 7.38 -7.19 6.96
N ASN A 34 6.92 -7.66 8.12
CA ASN A 34 7.02 -9.06 8.50
C ASN A 34 6.08 -9.93 7.66
N ASN A 35 4.84 -9.49 7.45
CA ASN A 35 3.91 -10.21 6.58
C ASN A 35 4.45 -10.30 5.15
N ALA A 36 5.04 -9.22 4.63
CA ALA A 36 5.60 -9.16 3.28
C ALA A 36 6.65 -10.24 3.02
N ILE A 37 7.56 -10.50 3.98
CA ILE A 37 8.59 -11.54 3.88
C ILE A 37 8.03 -12.96 4.07
N HIS A 38 6.89 -13.11 4.76
CA HIS A 38 6.18 -14.39 4.92
C HIS A 38 5.13 -14.64 3.83
N GLY A 39 5.16 -13.89 2.73
CA GLY A 39 4.27 -14.10 1.59
C GLY A 39 2.89 -13.44 1.71
N GLY A 40 2.70 -12.52 2.66
CA GLY A 40 1.49 -11.69 2.76
C GLY A 40 1.13 -11.01 1.44
N THR A 41 -0.17 -10.89 1.17
CA THR A 41 -0.70 -10.44 -0.13
C THR A 41 -1.75 -9.33 0.00
N SER A 42 -1.86 -8.69 1.17
CA SER A 42 -2.67 -7.47 1.28
C SER A 42 -2.01 -6.32 0.49
N GLY A 43 -2.75 -5.23 0.24
CA GLY A 43 -2.19 -4.08 -0.46
C GLY A 43 -1.00 -3.49 0.31
N GLU A 44 -1.12 -3.44 1.63
CA GLU A 44 -0.08 -2.99 2.56
C GLU A 44 1.14 -3.91 2.53
N ASP A 45 0.97 -5.23 2.52
CA ASP A 45 2.09 -6.18 2.46
C ASP A 45 2.81 -6.12 1.11
N ILE A 46 2.09 -5.92 0.01
CA ILE A 46 2.67 -5.73 -1.33
C ILE A 46 3.48 -4.43 -1.37
N TRP A 47 2.95 -3.34 -0.82
CA TRP A 47 3.67 -2.08 -0.70
C TRP A 47 4.92 -2.23 0.19
N ALA A 48 4.81 -2.93 1.32
CA ALA A 48 5.93 -3.22 2.20
C ALA A 48 7.02 -4.04 1.48
N ARG A 49 6.64 -5.06 0.70
CA ARG A 49 7.60 -5.84 -0.12
C ARG A 49 8.36 -4.95 -1.11
N SER A 50 7.66 -4.10 -1.83
CA SER A 50 8.31 -3.16 -2.75
C SER A 50 9.22 -2.16 -2.01
N THR A 51 8.85 -1.76 -0.79
CA THR A 51 9.66 -0.87 0.05
C THR A 51 10.97 -1.55 0.46
N LEU A 52 10.90 -2.84 0.84
CA LEU A 52 12.09 -3.66 1.11
C LEU A 52 13.00 -3.76 -0.12
N GLU A 53 12.44 -4.06 -1.30
CA GLU A 53 13.21 -4.12 -2.57
C GLU A 53 13.91 -2.79 -2.86
N ALA A 54 13.20 -1.66 -2.69
CA ALA A 54 13.76 -0.34 -2.91
C ALA A 54 14.93 -0.05 -1.97
N PHE A 55 14.80 -0.32 -0.67
CA PHE A 55 15.91 -0.12 0.27
C PHE A 55 17.08 -1.09 0.06
N HIS A 56 16.82 -2.35 -0.25
CA HIS A 56 17.88 -3.31 -0.59
C HIS A 56 18.67 -2.86 -1.83
N SER A 57 17.99 -2.33 -2.84
CA SER A 57 18.65 -1.78 -4.04
C SER A 57 19.52 -0.54 -3.75
N LEU A 58 19.27 0.14 -2.63
CA LEU A 58 20.08 1.25 -2.12
C LEU A 58 21.19 0.80 -1.16
N ASN A 59 21.31 -0.50 -0.93
CA ASN A 59 22.23 -1.12 0.02
C ASN A 59 22.06 -0.64 1.47
N TYR A 60 20.85 -0.20 1.87
CA TYR A 60 20.58 0.16 3.27
C TYR A 60 20.44 -1.08 4.15
N THR A 61 20.81 -0.97 5.43
CA THR A 61 20.60 -2.02 6.42
C THR A 61 19.19 -1.96 6.99
N LEU A 62 18.45 -3.06 6.89
CA LEU A 62 17.06 -3.16 7.34
C LEU A 62 16.93 -4.02 8.59
N LEU A 63 16.41 -3.43 9.67
CA LEU A 63 16.17 -4.14 10.93
C LEU A 63 14.69 -4.10 11.30
N TYR A 64 14.11 -5.27 11.53
CA TYR A 64 12.70 -5.45 11.89
C TYR A 64 12.55 -5.46 13.40
N SER A 65 11.60 -4.70 13.92
CA SER A 65 11.23 -4.64 15.33
C SER A 65 9.76 -4.99 15.53
N PHE A 66 9.43 -5.60 16.68
CA PHE A 66 8.08 -6.10 16.98
C PHE A 66 7.45 -5.35 18.15
N GLY A 67 7.46 -4.02 18.04
CA GLY A 67 6.84 -3.12 19.01
C GLY A 67 7.74 -1.95 19.40
N PRO A 68 7.28 -1.08 20.30
CA PRO A 68 7.96 0.17 20.61
C PRO A 68 9.30 -0.06 21.30
N MET A 69 9.39 -1.05 22.18
CA MET A 69 10.56 -1.31 23.02
C MET A 69 11.69 -1.98 22.26
N ASP A 70 11.38 -2.93 21.40
CA ASP A 70 12.36 -3.49 20.45
C ASP A 70 12.94 -2.38 19.58
N THR A 71 12.07 -1.50 19.07
CA THR A 71 12.48 -0.38 18.20
C THR A 71 13.39 0.59 18.94
N LEU A 72 13.05 0.95 20.17
CA LEU A 72 13.87 1.79 21.03
C LEU A 72 15.23 1.15 21.33
N THR A 73 15.26 -0.13 21.67
CA THR A 73 16.49 -0.87 21.97
C THR A 73 17.45 -0.83 20.78
N LEU A 74 16.93 -1.14 19.58
CA LEU A 74 17.71 -1.06 18.33
C LEU A 74 18.18 0.37 18.05
N TYR A 75 17.31 1.36 18.24
CA TYR A 75 17.66 2.76 18.05
C TYR A 75 18.79 3.20 19.00
N GLN A 76 18.72 2.85 20.28
CA GLN A 76 19.73 3.22 21.26
C GLN A 76 21.09 2.56 20.97
N GLY A 77 21.09 1.32 20.50
CA GLY A 77 22.32 0.61 20.10
C GLY A 77 22.96 1.12 18.81
N LEU A 78 22.20 1.79 17.93
CA LEU A 78 22.62 2.16 16.57
C LEU A 78 22.36 3.65 16.26
N LYS A 79 22.31 4.50 17.29
CA LYS A 79 21.74 5.86 17.26
C LYS A 79 22.21 6.74 16.09
N ASP A 80 23.51 6.74 15.83
CA ASP A 80 24.17 7.50 14.76
C ASP A 80 23.87 6.94 13.36
N LYS A 81 23.55 5.65 13.28
CA LYS A 81 23.33 4.91 12.03
C LYS A 81 21.88 4.87 11.60
N VAL A 82 20.92 4.91 12.54
CA VAL A 82 19.49 4.92 12.24
C VAL A 82 19.09 6.23 11.58
N GLN A 83 18.73 6.18 10.29
CA GLN A 83 18.31 7.33 9.52
C GLN A 83 16.79 7.57 9.62
N THR A 84 16.00 6.50 9.65
CA THR A 84 14.53 6.57 9.59
C THR A 84 13.90 5.34 10.24
N ILE A 85 12.71 5.52 10.79
CA ILE A 85 11.90 4.47 11.41
C ILE A 85 10.51 4.49 10.75
N LEU A 86 10.11 3.33 10.22
CA LEU A 86 8.80 3.12 9.59
C LEU A 86 7.89 2.37 10.54
N TRP A 87 6.95 3.09 11.14
CA TRP A 87 6.05 2.57 12.16
C TRP A 87 4.72 2.10 11.60
N GLU A 88 4.14 1.08 12.24
CA GLU A 88 2.68 0.95 12.25
C GLU A 88 2.05 2.09 13.06
N GLY A 89 0.91 2.62 12.61
CA GLY A 89 0.27 3.76 13.27
C GLY A 89 -0.03 3.52 14.74
N GLY A 90 -0.56 2.33 15.07
CA GLY A 90 -0.82 1.89 16.43
C GLY A 90 0.44 1.78 17.30
N GLU A 91 1.55 1.30 16.73
CA GLU A 91 2.81 1.13 17.46
C GLU A 91 3.48 2.46 17.77
N LEU A 92 3.44 3.42 16.84
CA LEU A 92 3.90 4.79 17.13
C LEU A 92 3.04 5.45 18.21
N LYS A 93 1.72 5.27 18.18
CA LYS A 93 0.81 5.79 19.22
C LYS A 93 1.15 5.22 20.60
N ARG A 94 1.44 3.90 20.69
CA ARG A 94 1.91 3.26 21.93
C ARG A 94 3.24 3.85 22.40
N CYS A 95 4.21 4.01 21.49
CA CYS A 95 5.50 4.65 21.76
C CYS A 95 5.33 6.08 22.32
N LEU A 96 4.48 6.90 21.69
CA LEU A 96 4.19 8.27 22.11
C LEU A 96 3.51 8.35 23.49
N ALA A 97 2.56 7.46 23.76
CA ALA A 97 1.81 7.45 25.00
C ALA A 97 2.65 7.00 26.20
N ARG A 98 3.73 6.23 25.96
CA ARG A 98 4.55 5.61 27.00
C ARG A 98 5.26 6.62 27.89
N ASN A 99 5.07 6.48 29.19
CA ASN A 99 5.68 7.30 30.24
C ASN A 99 5.85 6.49 31.54
N GLU A 100 6.37 7.15 32.58
CA GLU A 100 6.64 6.59 33.90
C GLU A 100 5.43 5.98 34.63
N THR A 101 4.20 6.35 34.28
CA THR A 101 2.99 5.87 34.96
C THR A 101 2.20 4.80 34.21
N ASN A 102 2.47 4.60 32.92
CA ASN A 102 1.68 3.69 32.07
C ASN A 102 2.52 2.66 31.30
N TRP A 103 3.82 2.58 31.57
CA TRP A 103 4.72 1.71 30.83
C TRP A 103 4.36 0.22 30.95
N GLU A 104 3.90 -0.21 32.12
CA GLU A 104 3.51 -1.60 32.42
C GLU A 104 2.32 -2.05 31.56
N THR A 105 1.31 -1.20 31.37
CA THR A 105 0.09 -1.56 30.63
C THR A 105 0.26 -1.54 29.11
N LEU A 106 1.38 -1.00 28.63
CA LEU A 106 1.71 -0.91 27.21
C LEU A 106 2.73 -1.98 26.77
N GLU A 107 3.16 -2.86 27.68
CA GLU A 107 4.01 -4.01 27.39
C GLU A 107 3.24 -5.32 27.59
N ASN A 108 3.40 -6.26 26.65
CA ASN A 108 2.74 -7.56 26.77
C ASN A 108 3.34 -8.43 27.90
N ASP A 109 4.63 -8.24 28.24
CA ASP A 109 5.38 -9.13 29.13
C ASP A 109 5.84 -8.48 30.45
N PHE A 110 5.40 -7.24 30.74
CA PHE A 110 5.74 -6.46 31.96
C PHE A 110 7.22 -6.47 32.36
N THR A 111 8.12 -6.76 31.43
CA THR A 111 9.54 -6.89 31.71
C THR A 111 10.19 -5.60 31.23
N PRO A 112 10.44 -4.63 32.12
CA PRO A 112 11.18 -3.44 31.72
C PRO A 112 12.52 -3.94 31.19
N GLY A 113 12.88 -3.52 29.97
CA GLY A 113 14.22 -3.79 29.45
C GLY A 113 15.25 -3.37 30.50
N THR A 114 16.34 -4.12 30.64
CA THR A 114 17.37 -3.90 31.69
C THR A 114 17.96 -2.48 31.71
N PHE A 115 17.73 -1.69 30.67
CA PHE A 115 18.12 -0.29 30.49
C PHE A 115 17.06 0.74 30.96
N GLN A 116 15.84 0.33 31.30
CA GLN A 116 14.78 1.20 31.84
C GLN A 116 14.70 1.02 33.36
N ASN A 117 15.15 2.03 34.08
CA ASN A 117 15.37 1.96 35.52
C ASN A 117 14.33 2.80 36.29
N THR A 118 13.56 2.11 37.14
CA THR A 118 12.57 2.69 38.07
C THR A 118 13.15 3.73 39.02
N THR A 119 14.41 3.58 39.45
CA THR A 119 15.07 4.55 40.34
C THR A 119 15.43 5.88 39.64
N SER A 120 15.35 5.94 38.30
CA SER A 120 15.69 7.13 37.51
C SER A 120 14.53 7.75 36.74
N ASN A 121 13.31 7.22 36.84
CA ASN A 121 12.13 7.64 36.06
C ASN A 121 12.36 7.69 34.54
N ARG A 122 13.21 6.81 33.99
CA ARG A 122 13.57 6.77 32.56
C ARG A 122 12.67 5.85 31.73
N PHE A 123 11.36 5.97 31.92
CA PHE A 123 10.38 5.22 31.12
C PHE A 123 9.86 6.09 29.99
N GLY A 124 10.30 5.80 28.77
CA GLY A 124 9.84 6.51 27.58
C GLY A 124 10.17 5.73 26.32
N CYS A 125 9.77 6.28 25.18
CA CYS A 125 10.11 5.75 23.87
C CYS A 125 10.55 6.88 22.94
N ILE A 126 9.71 7.90 22.75
CA ILE A 126 10.10 9.12 22.02
C ILE A 126 10.97 10.03 22.88
N LYS A 127 11.95 10.69 22.25
CA LYS A 127 12.84 11.68 22.85
C LYS A 127 12.04 12.84 23.42
N ARG A 128 12.33 13.20 24.67
CA ARG A 128 11.72 14.34 25.37
C ARG A 128 12.66 14.89 26.43
N LEU A 129 12.32 16.04 26.99
CA LEU A 129 13.08 16.61 28.11
C LEU A 129 13.14 15.60 29.26
N GLY A 130 14.37 15.29 29.71
CA GLY A 130 14.61 14.28 30.74
C GLY A 130 14.72 12.84 30.23
N TYR A 131 14.59 12.61 28.92
CA TYR A 131 14.77 11.33 28.24
C TYR A 131 15.40 11.55 26.84
N GLU A 132 16.67 11.96 26.84
CA GLU A 132 17.41 12.37 25.62
C GLU A 132 17.88 11.18 24.76
N GLU A 133 17.88 9.99 25.36
CA GLU A 133 18.12 8.69 24.76
C GLU A 133 16.91 8.12 24.00
N GLY A 134 15.76 8.79 24.03
CA GLY A 134 14.59 8.39 23.25
C GLY A 134 14.75 8.61 21.74
N ILE A 135 13.80 8.06 20.99
CA ILE A 135 13.70 8.18 19.53
C ILE A 135 13.24 9.59 19.15
N PRO A 136 14.01 10.35 18.35
CA PRO A 136 13.58 11.66 17.84
C PRO A 136 12.36 11.49 16.93
N ILE A 137 11.34 12.33 17.15
CA ILE A 137 10.08 12.21 16.44
C ILE A 137 10.23 12.50 14.93
N GLU A 138 11.20 13.32 14.56
CA GLU A 138 11.55 13.66 13.17
C GLU A 138 12.10 12.47 12.37
N LYS A 139 12.53 11.39 13.04
CA LYS A 139 12.92 10.12 12.37
C LYS A 139 11.76 9.15 12.22
N SER A 140 10.58 9.45 12.79
CA SER A 140 9.46 8.51 12.91
C SER A 140 8.37 8.81 11.89
N PHE A 141 8.22 7.92 10.91
CA PHE A 141 7.20 7.98 9.87
C PHE A 141 6.18 6.88 10.07
N THR A 142 4.90 7.13 9.79
CA THR A 142 3.88 6.08 9.80
C THR A 142 3.67 5.51 8.41
N PHE A 143 3.70 4.19 8.30
CA PHE A 143 3.48 3.46 7.07
C PHE A 143 1.97 3.21 6.89
N HIS A 144 1.27 4.15 6.25
CA HIS A 144 -0.19 4.18 6.26
C HIS A 144 -0.79 4.15 4.84
N PHE A 145 -1.55 3.10 4.54
CA PHE A 145 -2.06 2.89 3.19
C PHE A 145 -3.00 4.00 2.72
N TRP A 146 -3.82 4.55 3.63
CA TRP A 146 -4.95 5.41 3.28
C TRP A 146 -4.59 6.90 3.25
N SER A 147 -5.52 7.71 2.76
CA SER A 147 -5.31 9.14 2.53
C SER A 147 -5.35 10.00 3.79
N GLY A 148 -5.71 9.44 4.95
CA GLY A 148 -5.74 10.15 6.23
C GLY A 148 -4.34 10.28 6.84
N PRO A 149 -4.02 11.37 7.55
CA PRO A 149 -2.78 11.43 8.33
C PRO A 149 -2.88 10.46 9.53
N GLU A 150 -1.79 9.75 9.82
CA GLU A 150 -1.71 8.80 10.94
C GLU A 150 -0.49 9.07 11.85
N ASN A 151 0.29 10.11 11.54
CA ASN A 151 1.42 10.58 12.33
C ASN A 151 1.06 11.88 13.11
N PRO A 152 1.52 12.10 14.35
CA PRO A 152 1.31 13.36 15.09
C PRO A 152 1.89 14.61 14.42
N LEU A 153 2.91 14.45 13.57
CA LEU A 153 3.46 15.53 12.73
C LEU A 153 2.70 15.72 11.42
N GLY A 154 1.59 15.01 11.24
CA GLY A 154 0.68 15.17 10.11
C GLY A 154 1.13 14.48 8.83
N ARG A 155 0.72 15.05 7.70
CA ARG A 155 0.75 14.39 6.38
C ARG A 155 2.15 14.16 5.82
N GLN A 156 3.10 15.05 6.10
CA GLN A 156 4.49 14.90 5.63
C GLN A 156 5.23 13.74 6.33
N PHE A 157 4.77 13.34 7.51
CA PHE A 157 5.32 12.20 8.27
C PHE A 157 4.41 10.95 8.22
N THR A 158 3.33 11.02 7.45
CA THR A 158 2.49 9.88 7.12
C THR A 158 2.83 9.47 5.69
N LEU A 159 3.35 8.26 5.49
CA LEU A 159 3.73 7.74 4.19
C LEU A 159 2.50 7.14 3.50
N SER A 160 2.43 7.21 2.17
CA SER A 160 1.38 6.56 1.39
C SER A 160 1.90 5.81 0.15
N PRO A 161 1.19 4.74 -0.28
CA PRO A 161 1.49 4.00 -1.50
C PRO A 161 1.05 4.76 -2.77
N GLU A 162 0.27 5.81 -2.60
CA GLU A 162 -0.43 6.51 -3.67
C GLU A 162 -0.29 8.02 -3.51
N ASP A 163 -0.23 8.73 -4.64
CA ASP A 163 -0.07 10.19 -4.68
C ASP A 163 -1.42 10.90 -4.51
N TYR A 164 -1.98 10.78 -3.31
CA TYR A 164 -3.31 11.29 -2.99
C TYR A 164 -3.47 12.79 -3.28
N ALA A 165 -2.39 13.57 -3.23
CA ALA A 165 -2.42 14.99 -3.53
C ALA A 165 -2.89 15.28 -4.97
N LYS A 166 -2.55 14.42 -5.94
CA LYS A 166 -2.95 14.59 -7.35
C LYS A 166 -4.46 14.60 -7.58
N TRP A 167 -5.23 14.03 -6.66
CA TRP A 167 -6.67 13.91 -6.86
C TRP A 167 -7.52 14.23 -5.64
N ASN A 168 -6.90 14.84 -4.62
CA ASN A 168 -7.56 15.36 -3.44
C ASN A 168 -7.21 16.84 -3.25
N ASN A 169 -7.32 17.63 -4.32
CA ASN A 169 -7.08 19.08 -4.33
C ASN A 169 -5.71 19.48 -3.73
N GLY A 170 -4.65 18.73 -4.03
CA GLY A 170 -3.31 18.98 -3.49
C GLY A 170 -3.08 18.47 -2.07
N VAL A 171 -4.08 17.88 -1.41
CA VAL A 171 -3.99 17.38 -0.03
C VAL A 171 -3.67 15.89 -0.04
N GLY A 172 -2.44 15.52 0.29
CA GLY A 172 -2.00 14.12 0.36
C GLY A 172 -0.98 13.87 1.46
N ASN A 173 -0.85 12.61 1.81
CA ASN A 173 0.25 12.08 2.62
C ASN A 173 1.56 12.09 1.81
N HIS A 174 2.70 11.88 2.46
CA HIS A 174 4.00 11.80 1.80
C HIS A 174 4.04 10.57 0.88
N TYR A 175 4.02 10.82 -0.43
CA TYR A 175 3.98 9.76 -1.42
C TYR A 175 5.29 8.99 -1.50
N LEU A 176 5.29 7.75 -1.02
CA LEU A 176 6.42 6.83 -1.12
C LEU A 176 6.28 5.90 -2.32
N GLY A 177 5.05 5.40 -2.55
CA GLY A 177 4.72 4.52 -3.66
C GLY A 177 5.36 3.14 -3.61
N TYR A 178 5.01 2.31 -4.59
CA TYR A 178 5.53 0.96 -4.78
C TYR A 178 5.80 0.68 -6.26
N SER A 179 6.71 -0.26 -6.49
CA SER A 179 7.01 -0.82 -7.79
C SER A 179 6.46 -2.23 -7.89
N LEU A 180 6.03 -2.59 -9.10
CA LEU A 180 5.69 -3.96 -9.46
C LEU A 180 6.69 -4.52 -10.48
N GLU A 181 7.74 -3.77 -10.82
CA GLU A 181 8.58 -4.05 -11.99
C GLU A 181 9.31 -5.39 -11.92
N THR A 182 9.88 -5.74 -10.75
CA THR A 182 10.55 -7.02 -10.51
C THR A 182 9.62 -8.19 -10.83
N LYS A 183 8.45 -8.21 -10.18
CA LYS A 183 7.42 -9.21 -10.40
C LYS A 183 6.88 -9.17 -11.83
N CYS A 184 6.72 -7.97 -12.38
CA CYS A 184 6.19 -7.77 -13.71
C CYS A 184 6.99 -8.54 -14.76
N ARG A 185 8.31 -8.40 -14.68
CA ARG A 185 9.26 -9.03 -15.60
C ARG A 185 9.40 -10.54 -15.36
N ALA A 186 9.12 -11.02 -14.14
CA ALA A 186 9.26 -12.43 -13.79
C ALA A 186 8.14 -13.33 -14.35
N ILE A 187 6.94 -12.78 -14.60
CA ILE A 187 5.81 -13.56 -15.11
C ILE A 187 5.88 -13.62 -16.64
N PRO A 188 6.04 -14.79 -17.29
CA PRO A 188 6.01 -14.86 -18.75
C PRO A 188 4.62 -14.48 -19.29
N LEU A 189 4.59 -13.76 -20.42
CA LEU A 189 3.32 -13.47 -21.11
C LEU A 189 2.97 -14.60 -22.07
N PRO A 190 1.69 -14.99 -22.16
CA PRO A 190 1.26 -15.95 -23.16
C PRO A 190 1.36 -15.35 -24.56
N SER A 191 1.67 -16.19 -25.56
CA SER A 191 1.76 -15.80 -26.96
C SER A 191 0.40 -15.43 -27.58
N LYS A 192 -0.68 -16.04 -27.07
CA LYS A 192 -2.07 -15.71 -27.39
C LYS A 192 -2.85 -15.60 -26.08
N LYS A 193 -3.64 -14.52 -25.94
CA LYS A 193 -4.61 -14.39 -24.84
C LYS A 193 -5.85 -15.24 -25.13
N GLU A 194 -6.40 -15.87 -24.09
CA GLU A 194 -7.66 -16.61 -24.17
C GLU A 194 -8.84 -15.67 -24.44
N HIS A 195 -9.93 -16.19 -25.01
CA HIS A 195 -11.11 -15.37 -25.28
C HIS A 195 -11.98 -15.15 -24.05
N ARG A 196 -11.38 -14.51 -23.04
CA ARG A 196 -12.01 -14.25 -21.75
C ARG A 196 -11.68 -12.89 -21.16
N GLY A 197 -12.59 -12.39 -20.33
CA GLY A 197 -12.36 -11.29 -19.40
C GLY A 197 -12.29 -11.80 -17.96
N MET A 198 -11.52 -11.12 -17.11
CA MET A 198 -11.43 -11.43 -15.69
C MET A 198 -12.08 -10.32 -14.87
N VAL A 199 -12.78 -10.66 -13.80
CA VAL A 199 -13.39 -9.70 -12.88
C VAL A 199 -12.58 -9.56 -11.60
N LEU A 200 -12.35 -8.31 -11.19
CA LEU A 200 -11.66 -7.98 -9.97
C LEU A 200 -12.60 -8.08 -8.76
N GLY A 201 -12.60 -9.21 -8.07
CA GLY A 201 -13.35 -9.38 -6.82
C GLY A 201 -12.82 -10.50 -5.95
N LYS A 202 -12.50 -10.20 -4.68
CA LYS A 202 -11.92 -11.16 -3.72
C LYS A 202 -12.95 -12.00 -2.97
N TYR A 203 -14.13 -11.44 -2.71
CA TYR A 203 -15.17 -12.09 -1.91
C TYR A 203 -16.49 -12.10 -2.69
N ALA A 204 -17.30 -13.16 -2.57
CA ALA A 204 -18.60 -13.23 -3.26
C ALA A 204 -19.54 -12.07 -2.91
N LYS A 205 -19.48 -11.57 -1.67
CA LYS A 205 -20.23 -10.36 -1.25
C LYS A 205 -19.92 -9.10 -2.07
N TYR A 206 -18.82 -9.05 -2.83
CA TYR A 206 -18.55 -7.94 -3.76
C TYR A 206 -19.44 -7.98 -4.99
N PHE A 207 -20.11 -9.11 -5.24
CA PHE A 207 -21.02 -9.35 -6.37
C PHE A 207 -22.49 -9.34 -5.94
N ASP A 208 -22.78 -8.97 -4.69
CA ASP A 208 -24.13 -8.86 -4.17
C ASP A 208 -24.88 -7.73 -4.89
N VAL A 209 -25.84 -8.11 -5.73
CA VAL A 209 -26.66 -7.20 -6.53
C VAL A 209 -27.55 -6.28 -5.70
N THR A 210 -27.76 -6.60 -4.43
CA THR A 210 -28.54 -5.78 -3.49
C THR A 210 -27.68 -4.72 -2.80
N SER A 211 -26.35 -4.86 -2.86
CA SER A 211 -25.41 -3.93 -2.26
C SER A 211 -25.34 -2.61 -3.03
N LEU A 212 -25.38 -1.49 -2.30
CA LEU A 212 -25.18 -0.15 -2.88
C LEU A 212 -23.79 0.02 -3.51
N ASP A 213 -22.82 -0.77 -3.04
CA ASP A 213 -21.45 -0.78 -3.55
C ASP A 213 -21.32 -1.52 -4.90
N TRP A 214 -22.30 -2.34 -5.29
CA TRP A 214 -22.28 -3.05 -6.58
C TRP A 214 -22.47 -2.06 -7.74
N THR A 215 -21.74 -2.30 -8.83
CA THR A 215 -21.58 -1.32 -9.93
C THR A 215 -22.48 -1.59 -11.13
N TRP A 216 -22.90 -2.84 -11.35
CA TRP A 216 -23.47 -3.28 -12.63
C TRP A 216 -24.82 -4.01 -12.50
N GLY A 217 -25.58 -3.73 -11.44
CA GLY A 217 -26.71 -4.56 -11.02
C GLY A 217 -28.05 -4.11 -11.54
N THR A 218 -28.18 -2.83 -11.86
CA THR A 218 -29.46 -2.25 -12.24
C THR A 218 -29.90 -2.85 -13.56
N LYS A 219 -30.97 -3.66 -13.55
CA LYS A 219 -31.52 -4.32 -14.76
C LYS A 219 -30.50 -5.22 -15.48
N ASP A 220 -29.60 -5.88 -14.74
CA ASP A 220 -28.69 -6.89 -15.29
C ASP A 220 -27.70 -6.33 -16.34
N VAL A 221 -27.11 -5.16 -16.06
CA VAL A 221 -26.15 -4.51 -16.98
C VAL A 221 -24.97 -5.42 -17.30
N LEU A 222 -24.35 -6.06 -16.30
CA LEU A 222 -23.22 -6.95 -16.56
C LEU A 222 -23.62 -8.18 -17.37
N GLY A 223 -24.73 -8.85 -17.03
CA GLY A 223 -25.18 -10.05 -17.77
C GLY A 223 -25.48 -9.75 -19.25
N LYS A 224 -26.06 -8.59 -19.54
CA LYS A 224 -26.28 -8.11 -20.91
C LYS A 224 -24.97 -7.82 -21.64
N ALA A 225 -24.04 -7.13 -20.99
CA ALA A 225 -22.74 -6.82 -21.59
C ALA A 225 -21.95 -8.10 -21.93
N ILE A 226 -21.96 -9.11 -21.05
CA ILE A 226 -21.35 -10.42 -21.30
C ILE A 226 -21.98 -11.09 -22.52
N SER A 227 -23.31 -11.09 -22.60
CA SER A 227 -24.05 -11.72 -23.70
C SER A 227 -23.84 -11.03 -25.06
N ALA A 228 -23.42 -9.76 -25.05
CA ALA A 228 -23.15 -8.96 -26.24
C ALA A 228 -21.70 -9.08 -26.74
N MET A 229 -20.85 -9.84 -26.05
CA MET A 229 -19.47 -10.06 -26.49
C MET A 229 -19.42 -10.98 -27.71
N PRO A 230 -18.58 -10.67 -28.72
CA PRO A 230 -18.47 -11.50 -29.92
C PRO A 230 -17.79 -12.83 -29.59
N ASP A 231 -18.17 -13.90 -30.26
CA ASP A 231 -17.38 -15.14 -30.30
C ASP A 231 -16.13 -14.93 -31.17
N GLU A 232 -15.06 -15.71 -30.96
CA GLU A 232 -13.93 -15.70 -31.90
C GLU A 232 -14.31 -16.34 -33.25
N ILE A 233 -13.54 -16.02 -34.30
CA ILE A 233 -13.73 -16.55 -35.66
C ILE A 233 -13.69 -18.08 -35.72
N ASN A 234 -12.97 -18.72 -34.79
CA ASN A 234 -12.89 -20.18 -34.66
C ASN A 234 -14.07 -20.80 -33.88
N GLY A 235 -15.06 -20.00 -33.46
CA GLY A 235 -16.22 -20.43 -32.69
C GLY A 235 -16.00 -20.53 -31.17
N GLU A 236 -14.86 -20.05 -30.65
CA GLU A 236 -14.63 -19.98 -29.20
C GLU A 236 -15.55 -18.92 -28.58
N LYS A 237 -16.37 -19.34 -27.61
CA LYS A 237 -17.30 -18.45 -26.91
C LYS A 237 -16.56 -17.57 -25.91
N PHE A 238 -17.01 -16.32 -25.79
CA PHE A 238 -16.47 -15.42 -24.79
C PHE A 238 -16.82 -15.87 -23.37
N GLU A 239 -15.83 -15.91 -22.48
CA GLU A 239 -16.00 -16.25 -21.07
C GLU A 239 -15.70 -15.08 -20.13
N MET A 240 -16.47 -14.96 -19.04
CA MET A 240 -16.08 -14.15 -17.88
C MET A 240 -15.70 -15.03 -16.70
N ILE A 241 -14.55 -14.75 -16.11
CA ILE A 241 -14.05 -15.46 -14.92
C ILE A 241 -13.85 -14.52 -13.73
N ALA A 242 -13.88 -15.10 -12.52
CA ALA A 242 -13.46 -14.44 -11.28
C ALA A 242 -12.66 -15.41 -10.41
N THR A 243 -11.92 -14.88 -9.44
CA THR A 243 -11.14 -15.66 -8.47
C THR A 243 -11.42 -15.15 -7.07
N GLY A 244 -12.06 -15.93 -6.23
CA GLY A 244 -12.28 -15.58 -4.83
C GLY A 244 -13.48 -16.27 -4.21
N GLY A 245 -14.01 -15.66 -3.15
CA GLY A 245 -15.05 -16.27 -2.34
C GLY A 245 -14.49 -17.34 -1.42
N HIS A 246 -15.37 -17.98 -0.66
CA HIS A 246 -15.02 -19.19 0.07
C HIS A 246 -15.28 -20.43 -0.78
N ASP A 247 -14.37 -21.38 -0.70
CA ASP A 247 -14.58 -22.71 -1.26
C ASP A 247 -15.29 -23.57 -0.20
N ASP A 248 -16.34 -24.29 -0.60
CA ASP A 248 -16.92 -25.33 0.25
C ASP A 248 -15.91 -26.46 0.36
N GLN A 249 -15.32 -26.62 1.55
CA GLN A 249 -14.27 -27.61 1.81
C GLN A 249 -14.76 -29.06 1.68
N ARG A 250 -16.07 -29.31 1.70
CA ARG A 250 -16.67 -30.64 1.61
C ARG A 250 -16.99 -31.02 0.16
N THR A 251 -17.49 -30.08 -0.63
CA THR A 251 -17.92 -30.35 -2.03
C THR A 251 -16.87 -29.93 -3.06
N GLY A 252 -15.94 -29.05 -2.69
CA GLY A 252 -15.02 -28.40 -3.60
C GLY A 252 -15.70 -27.34 -4.48
N GLU A 253 -16.99 -27.03 -4.25
CA GLU A 253 -17.70 -26.02 -5.01
C GLU A 253 -17.30 -24.61 -4.56
N HIS A 254 -17.15 -23.71 -5.53
CA HIS A 254 -16.84 -22.32 -5.29
C HIS A 254 -18.13 -21.52 -5.07
N GLU A 255 -18.10 -20.54 -4.16
CA GLU A 255 -19.20 -19.58 -4.00
C GLU A 255 -19.61 -18.97 -5.35
N LEU A 256 -20.92 -18.88 -5.58
CA LEU A 256 -21.47 -18.20 -6.75
C LEU A 256 -21.20 -16.70 -6.64
N MET A 257 -20.60 -16.14 -7.69
CA MET A 257 -20.29 -14.72 -7.78
C MET A 257 -21.49 -13.95 -8.35
N TYR A 258 -21.55 -13.82 -9.67
CA TYR A 258 -22.65 -13.23 -10.41
C TYR A 258 -22.95 -14.12 -11.61
N LYS A 259 -24.21 -14.15 -12.06
CA LYS A 259 -24.62 -14.99 -13.19
C LYS A 259 -23.79 -14.69 -14.44
N GLY A 260 -23.36 -15.74 -15.15
CA GLY A 260 -22.50 -15.60 -16.32
C GLY A 260 -21.01 -15.39 -16.00
N ILE A 261 -20.61 -15.40 -14.73
CA ILE A 261 -19.20 -15.43 -14.30
C ILE A 261 -18.88 -16.82 -13.75
N ARG A 262 -17.87 -17.47 -14.32
CA ARG A 262 -17.31 -18.70 -13.75
C ARG A 262 -16.31 -18.35 -12.65
N ASN A 263 -16.56 -18.81 -11.43
CA ASN A 263 -15.61 -18.65 -10.33
C ASN A 263 -14.56 -19.76 -10.37
N LEU A 264 -13.28 -19.39 -10.27
CA LEU A 264 -12.14 -20.30 -10.20
C LEU A 264 -11.67 -20.57 -8.77
N GLY A 265 -12.37 -20.01 -7.77
CA GLY A 265 -11.99 -20.11 -6.36
C GLY A 265 -10.74 -19.29 -6.01
N GLY A 266 -10.16 -19.61 -4.86
CA GLY A 266 -8.86 -19.07 -4.46
C GLY A 266 -7.71 -19.75 -5.20
N LEU A 267 -6.91 -18.98 -5.95
CA LEU A 267 -5.75 -19.51 -6.68
C LEU A 267 -4.43 -19.21 -5.98
N PRO A 268 -3.43 -20.09 -6.08
CA PRO A 268 -2.04 -19.74 -5.79
C PRO A 268 -1.61 -18.52 -6.59
N GLN A 269 -0.79 -17.66 -5.98
CA GLN A 269 -0.45 -16.35 -6.53
C GLN A 269 0.12 -16.41 -7.96
N HIS A 270 1.00 -17.38 -8.25
CA HIS A 270 1.55 -17.57 -9.59
C HIS A 270 0.48 -17.93 -10.62
N GLU A 271 -0.41 -18.86 -10.29
CA GLU A 271 -1.51 -19.28 -11.17
C GLU A 271 -2.50 -18.13 -11.40
N TRP A 272 -2.75 -17.32 -10.37
CA TRP A 272 -3.55 -16.09 -10.52
C TRP A 272 -2.90 -15.11 -11.51
N TYR A 273 -1.57 -14.90 -11.45
CA TYR A 273 -0.87 -14.04 -12.41
C TYR A 273 -0.93 -14.57 -13.83
N GLN A 274 -0.75 -15.88 -14.04
CA GLN A 274 -0.89 -16.50 -15.36
C GLN A 274 -2.32 -16.36 -15.89
N THR A 275 -3.31 -16.58 -15.01
CA THR A 275 -4.72 -16.45 -15.33
C THR A 275 -5.06 -15.03 -15.78
N LEU A 276 -4.56 -14.03 -15.03
CA LEU A 276 -4.72 -12.62 -15.39
C LEU A 276 -4.02 -12.31 -16.71
N ALA A 277 -2.76 -12.70 -16.88
CA ALA A 277 -1.97 -12.41 -18.09
C ALA A 277 -2.60 -13.00 -19.38
N ALA A 278 -3.25 -14.16 -19.27
CA ALA A 278 -3.98 -14.79 -20.37
C ALA A 278 -5.34 -14.16 -20.67
N SER A 279 -5.88 -13.29 -19.81
CA SER A 279 -7.16 -12.62 -20.03
C SER A 279 -7.02 -11.38 -20.93
N LYS A 280 -8.10 -11.02 -21.64
CA LYS A 280 -8.13 -9.85 -22.54
C LYS A 280 -8.31 -8.53 -21.81
N PHE A 281 -8.97 -8.53 -20.65
CA PHE A 281 -9.10 -7.36 -19.77
C PHE A 281 -9.37 -7.77 -18.32
N LEU A 282 -9.16 -6.83 -17.40
CA LEU A 282 -9.61 -6.90 -16.02
C LEU A 282 -10.76 -5.91 -15.82
N LEU A 283 -11.91 -6.38 -15.35
CA LEU A 283 -13.10 -5.58 -15.09
C LEU A 283 -13.25 -5.28 -13.59
N GLY A 284 -13.31 -3.99 -13.24
CA GLY A 284 -13.70 -3.57 -11.90
C GLY A 284 -15.20 -3.75 -11.64
N VAL A 285 -15.56 -4.03 -10.39
CA VAL A 285 -16.96 -4.12 -9.92
C VAL A 285 -17.27 -3.20 -8.74
N GLY A 286 -16.38 -2.25 -8.45
CA GLY A 286 -16.50 -1.25 -7.39
C GLY A 286 -15.70 -1.57 -6.13
N LYS A 287 -15.47 -2.85 -5.83
CA LYS A 287 -14.64 -3.32 -4.71
C LYS A 287 -13.66 -4.41 -5.16
N PRO A 288 -12.49 -4.53 -4.51
CA PRO A 288 -11.92 -3.59 -3.54
C PRO A 288 -11.52 -2.26 -4.19
N ARG A 289 -11.54 -1.16 -3.40
CA ARG A 289 -11.02 0.14 -3.85
C ARG A 289 -9.50 0.17 -3.69
N MET A 290 -8.80 0.87 -4.60
CA MET A 290 -7.34 1.09 -4.51
C MET A 290 -6.51 -0.20 -4.37
N SER A 291 -6.97 -1.29 -5.00
CA SER A 291 -6.23 -2.56 -5.01
C SER A 291 -5.02 -2.47 -5.94
N PRO A 292 -3.91 -3.16 -5.66
CA PRO A 292 -2.78 -3.24 -6.59
C PRO A 292 -3.05 -4.06 -7.86
N SER A 293 -4.10 -4.90 -7.89
CA SER A 293 -4.39 -5.82 -9.00
C SER A 293 -4.58 -5.16 -10.38
N PRO A 294 -5.21 -3.98 -10.52
CA PRO A 294 -5.20 -3.24 -11.78
C PRO A 294 -3.81 -2.88 -12.30
N TYR A 295 -2.85 -2.58 -11.44
CA TYR A 295 -1.47 -2.36 -11.90
C TYR A 295 -0.79 -3.66 -12.32
N ASP A 296 -1.08 -4.78 -11.66
CA ASP A 296 -0.66 -6.10 -12.12
C ASP A 296 -1.21 -6.40 -13.52
N ALA A 297 -2.49 -6.09 -13.76
CA ALA A 297 -3.13 -6.26 -15.06
C ALA A 297 -2.40 -5.45 -16.15
N LEU A 298 -2.21 -4.15 -15.94
CA LEU A 298 -1.48 -3.29 -16.88
C LEU A 298 -0.07 -3.82 -17.15
N CYS A 299 0.64 -4.24 -16.11
CA CYS A 299 1.95 -4.84 -16.20
C CYS A 299 1.97 -6.12 -17.05
N PHE A 300 0.91 -6.93 -17.01
CA PHE A 300 0.79 -8.17 -17.80
C PHE A 300 0.16 -7.95 -19.18
N GLY A 301 0.05 -6.70 -19.63
CA GLY A 301 -0.55 -6.37 -20.91
C GLY A 301 -2.08 -6.60 -20.93
N VAL A 302 -2.75 -6.36 -19.81
CA VAL A 302 -4.19 -6.54 -19.63
C VAL A 302 -4.80 -5.16 -19.29
N PRO A 303 -5.58 -4.55 -20.19
CA PRO A 303 -6.27 -3.31 -19.90
C PRO A 303 -7.21 -3.43 -18.70
N PHE A 304 -7.38 -2.34 -17.97
CA PHE A 304 -8.30 -2.27 -16.85
C PHE A 304 -9.55 -1.46 -17.21
N ILE A 305 -10.73 -2.04 -17.01
CA ILE A 305 -12.01 -1.33 -17.09
C ILE A 305 -12.34 -0.82 -15.68
N ASN A 306 -12.15 0.48 -15.47
CA ASN A 306 -12.25 1.16 -14.18
C ASN A 306 -13.64 1.82 -14.03
N PRO A 307 -14.50 1.32 -13.12
CA PRO A 307 -15.79 1.95 -12.94
C PRO A 307 -15.71 3.31 -12.26
N ILE A 308 -16.54 4.24 -12.75
CA ILE A 308 -16.80 5.54 -12.14
C ILE A 308 -18.09 5.42 -11.31
N SER A 309 -17.97 5.47 -9.99
CA SER A 309 -19.12 5.40 -9.08
C SER A 309 -19.80 6.76 -8.86
N TRP A 310 -19.07 7.86 -9.07
CA TRP A 310 -19.61 9.21 -8.98
C TRP A 310 -18.85 10.18 -9.89
N TRP A 311 -19.58 11.15 -10.46
CA TRP A 311 -19.05 12.23 -11.28
C TRP A 311 -19.95 13.47 -11.17
N GLU A 312 -19.40 14.62 -11.54
CA GLU A 312 -20.14 15.89 -11.60
C GLU A 312 -21.00 15.93 -12.87
N ARG A 313 -22.33 15.98 -12.75
CA ARG A 313 -23.24 15.86 -13.91
C ARG A 313 -23.12 17.01 -14.91
N SER A 314 -22.76 18.21 -14.45
CA SER A 314 -22.55 19.38 -15.30
C SER A 314 -21.24 19.32 -16.08
N ASP A 315 -20.31 18.44 -15.70
CA ASP A 315 -19.01 18.26 -16.34
C ASP A 315 -18.58 16.78 -16.23
N PRO A 316 -19.28 15.87 -16.93
CA PRO A 316 -19.12 14.43 -16.74
C PRO A 316 -17.76 13.90 -17.18
N ASP A 317 -17.01 14.64 -18.01
CA ASP A 317 -15.71 14.23 -18.54
C ASP A 317 -14.53 14.70 -17.69
N LYS A 318 -14.77 15.54 -16.68
CA LYS A 318 -13.73 16.06 -15.79
C LYS A 318 -13.23 15.01 -14.80
N ARG A 319 -12.19 14.30 -15.21
CA ARG A 319 -11.57 13.20 -14.45
C ARG A 319 -11.16 13.55 -13.02
N SER A 320 -10.75 14.79 -12.76
CA SER A 320 -10.39 15.22 -11.40
C SER A 320 -11.58 15.19 -10.42
N ARG A 321 -12.81 15.19 -10.94
CA ARG A 321 -14.05 15.08 -10.17
C ARG A 321 -14.61 13.67 -10.09
N TRP A 322 -14.02 12.70 -10.78
CA TRP A 322 -14.49 11.32 -10.71
C TRP A 322 -14.13 10.67 -9.38
N ILE A 323 -15.05 9.87 -8.85
CA ILE A 323 -14.75 8.83 -7.88
C ILE A 323 -14.79 7.52 -8.65
N THR A 324 -13.67 6.82 -8.68
CA THR A 324 -13.51 5.55 -9.37
C THR A 324 -13.15 4.42 -8.41
N GLN A 325 -13.20 3.18 -8.88
CA GLN A 325 -12.69 2.05 -8.10
C GLN A 325 -11.19 2.22 -7.80
N HIS A 326 -10.42 2.68 -8.79
CA HIS A 326 -8.99 2.96 -8.64
C HIS A 326 -8.60 4.39 -9.05
N ASP A 327 -8.66 5.31 -8.08
CA ASP A 327 -8.50 6.75 -8.33
C ASP A 327 -7.14 7.17 -8.88
N ALA A 328 -6.08 6.44 -8.53
CA ALA A 328 -4.74 6.69 -9.06
C ALA A 328 -4.60 6.36 -10.56
N LEU A 329 -5.54 5.60 -11.13
CA LEU A 329 -5.53 5.24 -12.54
C LEU A 329 -6.34 6.20 -13.43
N ARG A 330 -7.02 7.21 -12.85
CA ARG A 330 -7.75 8.25 -13.60
C ARG A 330 -6.93 8.98 -14.68
N PRO A 331 -5.64 9.29 -14.48
CA PRO A 331 -4.83 9.95 -15.50
C PRO A 331 -4.61 9.11 -16.76
N TYR A 332 -4.72 7.78 -16.67
CA TYR A 332 -4.54 6.89 -17.82
C TYR A 332 -5.87 6.73 -18.57
N GLY A 333 -5.81 6.64 -19.89
CA GLY A 333 -6.95 6.37 -20.77
C GLY A 333 -6.72 5.13 -21.62
N PRO A 334 -7.62 4.85 -22.58
CA PRO A 334 -7.41 3.79 -23.56
C PRO A 334 -6.07 3.95 -24.30
N PRO A 335 -5.40 2.84 -24.67
CA PRO A 335 -5.87 1.46 -24.53
C PRO A 335 -5.58 0.85 -23.14
N TYR A 336 -4.97 1.57 -22.21
CA TYR A 336 -4.57 1.03 -20.91
C TYR A 336 -5.73 0.95 -19.91
N VAL A 337 -6.49 2.04 -19.77
CA VAL A 337 -7.58 2.15 -18.80
C VAL A 337 -8.83 2.70 -19.46
N TYR A 338 -9.91 1.94 -19.40
CA TYR A 338 -11.23 2.34 -19.89
C TYR A 338 -12.08 2.75 -18.69
N HIS A 339 -12.45 4.02 -18.58
CA HIS A 339 -13.30 4.49 -17.48
C HIS A 339 -14.76 4.42 -17.92
N VAL A 340 -15.60 3.75 -17.13
CA VAL A 340 -17.00 3.48 -17.48
C VAL A 340 -17.92 3.97 -16.37
N GLN A 341 -18.92 4.79 -16.70
CA GLN A 341 -19.90 5.25 -15.74
C GLN A 341 -20.73 4.10 -15.19
N LYS A 342 -20.89 4.06 -13.87
CA LYS A 342 -21.70 3.07 -13.15
C LYS A 342 -23.10 2.92 -13.81
N GLU A 343 -23.51 1.67 -14.03
CA GLU A 343 -24.78 1.27 -14.67
C GLU A 343 -24.97 1.72 -16.14
N ASN A 344 -23.92 2.20 -16.82
CA ASN A 344 -23.99 2.53 -18.24
C ASN A 344 -23.65 1.30 -19.11
N LEU A 345 -24.70 0.62 -19.61
CA LEU A 345 -24.55 -0.60 -20.45
C LEU A 345 -23.77 -0.34 -21.73
N GLU A 346 -24.07 0.75 -22.44
CA GLU A 346 -23.45 1.06 -23.73
C GLU A 346 -21.94 1.30 -23.57
N GLN A 347 -21.54 2.12 -22.59
CA GLN A 347 -20.13 2.36 -22.30
C GLN A 347 -19.42 1.08 -21.83
N LEU A 348 -20.09 0.21 -21.07
CA LEU A 348 -19.50 -1.04 -20.63
C LEU A 348 -19.24 -2.00 -21.80
N GLU A 349 -20.23 -2.18 -22.68
CA GLU A 349 -20.10 -3.00 -23.88
C GLU A 349 -19.00 -2.47 -24.80
N GLU A 350 -18.96 -1.16 -25.04
CA GLU A 350 -17.95 -0.52 -25.86
C GLU A 350 -16.55 -0.72 -25.26
N ALA A 351 -16.38 -0.50 -23.96
CA ALA A 351 -15.10 -0.69 -23.28
C ALA A 351 -14.63 -2.15 -23.34
N MET A 352 -15.51 -3.12 -23.12
CA MET A 352 -15.18 -4.55 -23.22
C MET A 352 -14.78 -4.94 -24.65
N LYS A 353 -15.56 -4.53 -25.66
CA LYS A 353 -15.25 -4.77 -27.08
C LYS A 353 -13.93 -4.11 -27.48
N ALA A 354 -13.71 -2.86 -27.06
CA ALA A 354 -12.50 -2.11 -27.36
C ALA A 354 -11.25 -2.74 -26.69
N ALA A 355 -11.36 -3.19 -25.44
CA ALA A 355 -10.24 -3.87 -24.76
C ALA A 355 -9.89 -5.22 -25.40
N ILE A 356 -10.89 -5.96 -25.89
CA ILE A 356 -10.68 -7.20 -26.67
C ILE A 356 -9.94 -6.89 -27.99
N ALA A 357 -10.34 -5.83 -28.68
CA ALA A 357 -9.80 -5.46 -29.99
C ALA A 357 -8.42 -4.78 -29.93
N ASN A 358 -8.06 -4.18 -28.79
CA ASN A 358 -6.84 -3.40 -28.62
C ASN A 358 -5.99 -3.97 -27.47
N PRO A 359 -5.34 -5.13 -27.66
CA PRO A 359 -4.41 -5.65 -26.68
C PRO A 359 -3.26 -4.65 -26.47
N ILE A 360 -2.75 -4.58 -25.25
CA ILE A 360 -1.62 -3.73 -24.89
C ILE A 360 -0.39 -4.57 -24.60
N ASP A 361 0.78 -3.98 -24.83
CA ASP A 361 2.02 -4.48 -24.24
C ASP A 361 2.05 -4.22 -22.74
N ARG A 362 3.07 -4.76 -22.09
CA ARG A 362 3.34 -4.48 -20.67
C ARG A 362 3.39 -2.98 -20.43
N PHE A 363 2.63 -2.54 -19.45
CA PHE A 363 2.62 -1.15 -19.04
C PHE A 363 2.88 -1.04 -17.55
N ILE A 364 3.99 -0.39 -17.21
CA ILE A 364 4.30 0.02 -15.84
C ILE A 364 4.18 1.55 -15.79
N PRO A 365 3.23 2.10 -15.02
CA PRO A 365 3.13 3.53 -14.80
C PRO A 365 4.50 4.15 -14.45
N PRO A 366 4.91 5.28 -15.07
CA PRO A 366 6.22 5.87 -14.81
C PRO A 366 6.55 6.10 -13.32
N PRO A 367 5.60 6.54 -12.46
CA PRO A 367 5.86 6.69 -11.03
C PRO A 367 6.12 5.38 -10.26
N MET A 368 5.76 4.23 -10.85
CA MET A 368 5.89 2.89 -10.27
C MET A 368 7.07 2.09 -10.82
N THR A 369 7.91 2.69 -11.65
CA THR A 369 9.18 2.07 -12.05
C THR A 369 10.09 1.88 -10.83
N ALA A 370 10.94 0.85 -10.85
CA ALA A 370 11.87 0.57 -9.75
C ALA A 370 12.74 1.80 -9.45
N LYS A 371 13.22 2.49 -10.49
CA LYS A 371 14.02 3.72 -10.37
C LYS A 371 13.26 4.85 -9.68
N ALA A 372 12.01 5.11 -10.06
CA ALA A 372 11.22 6.19 -9.48
C ALA A 372 10.91 5.93 -8.00
N VAL A 373 10.57 4.68 -7.66
CA VAL A 373 10.30 4.25 -6.28
C VAL A 373 11.57 4.31 -5.44
N GLN A 374 12.69 3.78 -5.96
CA GLN A 374 14.00 3.85 -5.33
C GLN A 374 14.39 5.30 -5.00
N GLN A 375 14.20 6.24 -5.93
CA GLN A 375 14.51 7.65 -5.69
C GLN A 375 13.70 8.24 -4.54
N ARG A 376 12.41 7.92 -4.42
CA ARG A 376 11.58 8.41 -3.29
C ARG A 376 12.02 7.82 -1.95
N HIS A 377 12.43 6.55 -1.93
CA HIS A 377 12.97 5.90 -0.73
C HIS A 377 14.32 6.50 -0.31
N ARG A 378 15.18 6.81 -1.29
CA ARG A 378 16.42 7.56 -1.04
C ARG A 378 16.12 8.92 -0.44
N THR A 379 15.21 9.69 -1.04
CA THR A 379 14.81 11.00 -0.51
C THR A 379 14.27 10.90 0.91
N LEU A 380 13.44 9.91 1.22
CA LEU A 380 12.95 9.70 2.59
C LEU A 380 14.09 9.52 3.58
N VAL A 381 15.05 8.65 3.27
CA VAL A 381 16.14 8.26 4.20
C VAL A 381 17.25 9.30 4.30
N GLU A 382 17.57 9.98 3.19
CA GLU A 382 18.74 10.88 3.10
C GLU A 382 18.41 12.35 3.37
N THR A 383 17.12 12.69 3.54
CA THR A 383 16.70 14.06 3.89
C THR A 383 16.79 14.29 5.40
N ASP A 384 17.34 15.43 5.81
CA ASP A 384 17.19 15.92 7.18
C ASP A 384 15.78 16.50 7.39
N TRP A 385 14.94 15.76 8.08
CA TRP A 385 13.55 16.12 8.35
C TRP A 385 13.35 17.08 9.53
N THR A 386 14.43 17.50 10.20
CA THR A 386 14.36 18.33 11.42
C THR A 386 13.57 19.62 11.20
N ALA A 387 13.87 20.36 10.12
CA ALA A 387 13.18 21.62 9.83
C ALA A 387 11.68 21.40 9.53
N VAL A 388 11.34 20.33 8.81
CA VAL A 388 9.96 19.97 8.46
C VAL A 388 9.18 19.55 9.70
N ALA A 389 9.80 18.79 10.62
CA ALA A 389 9.21 18.41 11.88
C ALA A 389 8.89 19.63 12.75
N LYS A 390 9.87 20.53 12.90
CA LYS A 390 9.70 21.79 13.66
C LYS A 390 8.55 22.64 13.12
N ALA A 391 8.44 22.79 11.80
CA ALA A 391 7.34 23.50 11.16
C ALA A 391 6.00 22.81 11.43
N SER A 392 5.95 21.47 11.32
CA SER A 392 4.73 20.69 11.58
C SER A 392 4.24 20.86 13.02
N VAL A 393 5.16 20.88 13.99
CA VAL A 393 4.81 21.12 15.40
C VAL A 393 4.17 22.50 15.58
N LYS A 394 4.79 23.54 15.01
CA LYS A 394 4.28 24.91 15.09
C LYS A 394 2.86 25.03 14.50
N ASP A 395 2.66 24.53 13.28
CA ASP A 395 1.42 24.69 12.52
C ASP A 395 0.24 23.89 13.11
N LEU A 396 0.52 22.70 13.65
CA LEU A 396 -0.52 21.80 14.12
C LEU A 396 -0.91 22.03 15.58
N TRP A 397 0.02 22.54 16.40
CA TRP A 397 -0.15 22.59 17.84
C TRP A 397 -0.09 24.02 18.39
N THR A 398 0.93 24.80 18.03
CA THR A 398 1.16 26.12 18.63
C THR A 398 0.21 27.20 18.11
N ASP A 399 -0.03 27.25 16.80
CA ASP A 399 -0.77 28.37 16.17
C ASP A 399 -2.31 28.19 16.18
N LYS A 400 -2.82 27.02 16.58
CA LYS A 400 -4.27 26.71 16.57
C LYS A 400 -4.99 26.94 17.90
N GLY A 401 -4.41 27.69 18.84
CA GLY A 401 -5.06 28.02 20.11
C GLY A 401 -5.33 26.82 21.02
N LYS A 402 -4.91 25.61 20.63
CA LYS A 402 -4.53 24.57 21.57
C LYS A 402 -3.24 25.07 22.19
N GLU A 403 -3.35 25.97 23.16
CA GLU A 403 -2.32 26.04 24.19
C GLU A 403 -2.11 24.60 24.62
N VAL A 404 -1.03 24.03 24.12
CA VAL A 404 -0.25 23.03 24.80
C VAL A 404 -0.29 23.50 26.25
N SER A 405 -1.14 22.87 27.08
CA SER A 405 -0.98 22.99 28.52
C SER A 405 0.52 22.81 28.73
N ARG A 406 1.14 23.65 29.54
CA ARG A 406 2.61 23.66 29.72
C ARG A 406 3.23 22.25 29.82
N ASP A 407 2.45 21.22 30.15
CA ASP A 407 2.76 19.79 30.03
C ASP A 407 3.10 19.19 28.65
N PHE A 408 2.54 19.59 27.49
CA PHE A 408 2.90 18.92 26.23
C PHE A 408 4.28 19.36 25.70
N PHE A 409 4.74 20.59 25.98
CA PHE A 409 6.11 21.03 25.70
C PHE A 409 7.10 20.68 26.84
N LEU A 410 6.61 20.39 28.05
CA LEU A 410 7.41 19.72 29.09
C LEU A 410 7.53 18.20 28.83
N ARG A 411 6.59 17.57 28.10
CA ARG A 411 6.58 16.13 27.73
C ARG A 411 7.02 15.82 26.29
N CYS A 412 7.19 16.81 25.40
CA CYS A 412 7.74 16.64 24.05
C CYS A 412 8.82 17.68 23.70
N GLY A 413 9.55 18.16 24.71
CA GLY A 413 10.91 18.73 24.56
C GLY A 413 10.98 20.10 23.87
N ARG A 414 11.33 21.13 24.66
CA ARG A 414 11.87 22.40 24.14
C ARG A 414 13.12 22.12 23.29
N LEU A 415 13.18 22.76 22.12
CA LEU A 415 14.34 22.80 21.21
C LEU A 415 15.58 23.42 21.84
#